data_AF-A0A316FSG3-F1
#
_entry.id   AF-A0A316FSG3-F1
#
_cell.length_a   1.000
_cell.length_b   1.000
_cell.length_c   1.000
_cell.angle_alpha   90.00
_cell.angle_beta   90.00
_cell.angle_gamma   90.00
#
_symmetry.space_group_name_H-M   'P 1'
#
loop_
_entity.id
_entity.type
_entity.pdbx_description
1 polymer ?
#
loop_
_entity_poly.entity_id
_entity_poly.type
_entity_poly.pdbx_seq_one_letter_code
_entity_poly.pdbx_strand_id
1 'polypeptide(L)' 'MQIDGLSAALGGFQSAVTRAADASQQIASASVNKQGTQDLIEPLVELKVAERDAQANARVIETESKLLGSIIDIKA' A
#
# COMPACT_ATOMS: atom_id res chain seq x y z
N MET A 1 3.49 -17.99 -13.29
CA MET A 1 4.48 -17.06 -12.70
C MET A 1 4.24 -15.59 -13.04
N GLN A 2 3.97 -15.18 -14.29
CA GLN A 2 3.68 -13.75 -14.60
C GLN A 2 2.30 -13.26 -14.09
N ILE A 3 1.28 -14.12 -14.04
CA ILE A 3 -0.08 -13.75 -13.57
C ILE A 3 -0.15 -13.71 -12.03
N ASP A 4 0.73 -14.45 -11.35
CA ASP A 4 0.77 -14.55 -9.89
C ASP A 4 1.31 -13.26 -9.25
N GLY A 5 2.22 -12.55 -9.92
CA GLY A 5 2.80 -11.30 -9.42
C GLY A 5 1.84 -10.12 -9.39
N LEU A 6 1.02 -9.96 -10.44
CA LEU A 6 0.02 -8.88 -10.52
C LEU A 6 -1.13 -9.07 -9.52
N SER A 7 -1.63 -10.30 -9.40
CA SER A 7 -2.69 -10.63 -8.44
C SER A 7 -2.21 -10.49 -6.99
N ALA A 8 -0.98 -10.92 -6.69
CA ALA A 8 -0.33 -10.68 -5.40
C ALA A 8 -0.12 -9.18 -5.14
N ALA A 9 0.28 -8.40 -6.14
CA ALA A 9 0.47 -6.96 -5.99
C ALA A 9 -0.85 -6.22 -5.72
N LEU A 10 -1.94 -6.59 -6.41
CA LEU A 10 -3.27 -6.04 -6.15
C LEU A 10 -3.77 -6.39 -4.75
N GLY A 11 -3.61 -7.66 -4.33
CA GLY A 11 -3.95 -8.09 -2.96
C GLY A 11 -3.12 -7.38 -1.89
N GLY A 12 -1.82 -7.24 -2.12
CA GLY A 12 -0.89 -6.52 -1.24
C GLY A 12 -1.22 -5.03 -1.14
N PHE A 13 -1.55 -4.38 -2.27
CA PHE A 13 -1.99 -3.00 -2.31
C PHE A 13 -3.27 -2.78 -1.52
N GLN A 14 -4.29 -3.60 -1.75
CA GLN A 14 -5.57 -3.50 -1.02
C GLN A 14 -5.37 -3.71 0.49
N SER A 15 -4.54 -4.68 0.87
CA SER A 15 -4.21 -4.95 2.27
C SER A 15 -3.47 -3.76 2.91
N ALA A 16 -2.51 -3.17 2.20
CA ALA A 16 -1.77 -1.99 2.67
C ALA A 16 -2.69 -0.78 2.85
N VAL A 17 -3.64 -0.54 1.94
CA VAL A 17 -4.63 0.54 2.08
C VAL A 17 -5.51 0.32 3.31
N THR A 18 -5.96 -0.91 3.58
CA THR A 18 -6.74 -1.22 4.79
C THR A 18 -5.92 -0.95 6.06
N ARG A 19 -4.66 -1.41 6.12
CA ARG A 19 -3.77 -1.12 7.27
C ARG A 19 -3.54 0.36 7.48
N ALA A 20 -3.34 1.12 6.39
CA ALA A 20 -3.18 2.57 6.45
C ALA A 20 -4.45 3.27 6.98
N ALA A 21 -5.64 2.79 6.59
CA ALA A 21 -6.92 3.32 7.08
C ALA A 21 -7.08 3.07 8.58
N ASP A 22 -6.79 1.86 9.05
CA ASP A 22 -6.87 1.49 10.47
C ASP A 22 -5.88 2.31 11.32
N ALA A 23 -4.62 2.40 10.87
CA ALA A 23 -3.60 3.21 11.53
C ALA A 23 -3.99 4.69 11.61
N SER A 24 -4.57 5.23 10.53
CA SER A 24 -5.07 6.61 10.49
C SER A 24 -6.22 6.83 11.48
N GLN A 25 -7.14 5.88 11.63
CA GLN A 25 -8.21 5.94 12.62
C GLN A 25 -7.68 5.91 14.06
N GLN A 26 -6.66 5.08 14.32
CA GLN A 26 -6.01 5.02 15.63
C GLN A 26 -5.31 6.34 15.97
N ILE A 27 -4.58 6.94 15.02
CA ILE A 27 -3.95 8.26 15.18
C ILE A 27 -4.99 9.34 15.47
N ALA A 28 -6.09 9.37 14.72
CA ALA A 28 -7.17 10.33 14.92
C ALA A 28 -7.83 10.16 16.30
N SER A 29 -8.08 8.92 16.72
CA SER A 29 -8.69 8.61 18.02
C SER A 29 -7.78 8.98 19.20
N ALA A 30 -6.48 8.68 19.08
CA ALA A 30 -5.49 9.06 20.09
C ALA A 30 -5.29 10.57 20.19
N SER A 31 -5.42 11.30 19.06
CA SER A 31 -5.40 12.76 19.03
C SER A 31 -6.60 13.38 19.76
N VAL A 32 -7.78 12.76 19.66
CA VAL A 32 -9.01 13.21 20.36
C VAL A 32 -8.93 12.91 21.87
N ASN A 33 -8.38 11.77 22.26
CA ASN A 33 -8.29 11.34 23.66
C ASN A 33 -7.10 11.93 24.44
N LYS A 34 -6.26 12.77 23.80
CA LYS A 34 -5.00 13.31 24.37
C LYS A 34 -4.11 12.21 24.97
N GLN A 35 -4.06 11.05 24.34
CA GLN A 35 -3.13 10.00 24.72
C GLN A 35 -1.69 10.44 24.45
N GLY A 36 -0.77 10.04 25.34
CA GLY A 36 0.61 10.50 25.32
C GLY A 36 1.32 10.16 24.01
N THR A 37 2.34 10.94 23.64
CA THR A 37 3.10 10.80 22.38
C THR A 37 3.57 9.37 22.09
N GLN A 38 3.79 8.54 23.12
CA GLN A 38 4.19 7.14 22.98
C GLN A 38 3.11 6.24 22.37
N ASP A 39 1.82 6.50 22.63
CA ASP A 39 0.69 5.77 22.05
C ASP A 39 0.47 6.11 20.55
N LEU A 40 1.08 7.19 20.06
CA LEU A 40 0.99 7.64 18.67
C LEU A 40 2.14 7.13 17.79
N ILE A 41 3.27 6.74 18.38
CA ILE A 41 4.46 6.31 17.62
C ILE A 41 4.17 5.04 16.81
N GLU A 42 3.60 4.02 17.45
CA GLU A 42 3.32 2.74 16.81
C GLU A 42 2.31 2.87 15.65
N PRO A 43 1.15 3.54 15.82
CA PRO A 43 0.24 3.83 14.71
C PRO A 43 0.88 4.64 13.57
N LEU A 44 1.76 5.61 13.87
CA LEU A 44 2.44 6.42 12.85
C LEU A 44 3.48 5.59 12.07
N VAL A 45 4.20 4.70 12.74
CA VAL A 45 5.13 3.77 12.09
C VAL A 45 4.36 2.80 11.20
N GLU A 46 3.27 2.21 11.71
CA GLU A 46 2.43 1.29 10.95
C GLU A 46 1.84 1.97 9.70
N LEU A 47 1.38 3.21 9.82
CA LEU A 47 0.92 4.00 8.69
C LEU A 47 2.01 4.18 7.63
N LYS A 48 3.26 4.43 8.05
CA LYS A 48 4.39 4.60 7.12
C LYS A 48 4.82 3.30 6.46
N VAL A 49 4.75 2.18 7.17
CA VAL A 49 4.99 0.85 6.61
C VAL A 49 3.93 0.53 5.56
N ALA A 50 2.66 0.74 5.90
CA ALA A 50 1.54 0.55 4.97
C ALA A 50 1.65 1.43 3.72
N GLU A 51 2.06 2.69 3.86
CA GLU A 51 2.31 3.59 2.72
C GLU A 51 3.41 3.03 1.79
N ARG A 52 4.51 2.54 2.36
CA ARG A 52 5.64 1.97 1.61
C ARG A 52 5.24 0.68 0.91
N ASP A 53 4.48 -0.18 1.57
CA ASP A 53 3.94 -1.40 0.99
C ASP A 53 3.00 -1.11 -0.18
N ALA A 54 2.11 -0.13 -0.04
CA ALA A 54 1.23 0.30 -1.11
C ALA A 54 2.03 0.83 -2.32
N GLN A 55 3.06 1.66 -2.07
CA GLN A 55 3.94 2.18 -3.13
C GLN A 55 4.72 1.07 -3.86
N ALA A 56 5.23 0.08 -3.12
CA ALA A 56 5.94 -1.05 -3.70
C ALA A 56 5.03 -1.88 -4.61
N ASN A 57 3.82 -2.22 -4.13
CA ASN A 57 2.83 -2.94 -4.92
C ASN A 57 2.36 -2.14 -6.15
N ALA A 58 2.14 -0.84 -6.00
CA ALA A 58 1.78 0.04 -7.11
C ALA A 58 2.87 0.04 -8.21
N ARG A 59 4.15 0.00 -7.83
CA ARG A 59 5.25 -0.03 -8.79
C ARG A 59 5.33 -1.35 -9.56
N VAL A 60 4.98 -2.47 -8.92
CA VAL A 60 4.83 -3.76 -9.61
C VAL A 60 3.70 -3.68 -10.63
N ILE A 61 2.52 -3.18 -10.23
CA ILE A 61 1.36 -3.01 -11.12
C ILE A 61 1.72 -2.11 -12.32
N GLU A 62 2.40 -0.99 -12.09
CA GLU A 62 2.83 -0.07 -13.14
C GLU A 62 3.80 -0.73 -14.13
N THR A 63 4.76 -1.51 -13.62
CA THR A 63 5.76 -2.20 -14.45
C THR A 63 5.11 -3.27 -15.31
N GLU A 64 4.21 -4.08 -14.74
CA GLU A 64 3.40 -5.06 -15.48
C GLU A 64 2.52 -4.38 -16.55
N SER A 65 1.91 -3.23 -16.23
CA SER A 65 1.13 -2.45 -17.19
C SER A 65 1.97 -1.93 -18.36
N LYS A 66 3.19 -1.44 -18.09
CA LYS A 66 4.15 -0.99 -19.12
C LYS A 66 4.62 -2.15 -20.00
N LEU A 67 4.89 -3.32 -19.41
CA LEU A 67 5.25 -4.52 -20.17
C LEU A 67 4.12 -4.96 -21.08
N LEU A 68 2.88 -5.04 -20.56
CA LEU A 68 1.69 -5.35 -21.37
C LEU A 68 1.50 -4.34 -22.52
N GLY A 69 1.65 -3.04 -22.23
CA GLY A 69 1.59 -1.99 -23.25
C GLY A 69 2.63 -2.18 -24.35
N SER A 70 3.88 -2.49 -23.99
CA SER A 70 4.95 -2.75 -24.97
C SER A 70 4.72 -4.01 -25.82
N ILE A 71 4.12 -5.06 -25.26
CA ILE A 71 3.78 -6.28 -26.01
C ILE A 71 2.64 -6.04 -27.00
N ILE A 72 1.66 -5.19 -26.64
CA ILE A 72 0.59 -4.78 -27.56
C ILE A 72 1.17 -3.96 -28.71
N ASP A 73 2.06 -3.00 -28.40
CA ASP A 73 2.68 -2.12 -29.40
C ASP A 73 3.57 -2.88 -30.40
N ILE A 74 4.25 -3.95 -29.96
CA ILE A 74 5.04 -4.83 -30.84
C ILE A 74 4.16 -5.66 -31.80
N LYS A 75 2.90 -5.91 -31.46
CA LYS A 75 1.96 -6.70 -32.28
C LYS A 75 1.12 -5.86 -33.25
N ALA A 76 1.03 -4.55 -33.04
CA ALA A 76 0.34 -3.61 -33.92
C ALA A 76 1.18 -3.29 -35.16
#